data_AF-A0A2N6EWJ7-F1
#
_entry.id   AF-A0A2N6EWJ7-F1
#
_cell.length_a   1.000
_cell.length_b   1.000
_cell.length_c   1.000
_cell.angle_alpha   90.00
_cell.angle_beta   90.00
_cell.angle_gamma   90.00
#
_symmetry.space_group_name_H-M   'P 1'
#
loop_
_entity.id
_entity.type
_entity.pdbx_description
1 polymer ?
#
loop_
_entity_poly.entity_id
_entity_poly.type
_entity_poly.pdbx_seq_one_letter_code
_entity_poly.pdbx_strand_id
1 'polypeptide(L)'
;MKQSRLWLLALMSVLAMLVTASVAAAEGDEAHLSGSWELGMGAVTTKDNAARVNEFASVHKDDGVALAPKLDLEFEKGSFLLEVESEVNGARDQQHSLELDAGRIFKLGSEFSVLQHWKDHETLDQMGATAREDTGGAQPSVTTDAIFADLADLGVTSVGGLTLDYDAAEAYAQEVANDYIVTRKEWKNEAELTLPQLPNVTFKAGIRIETREGMEQAIGLSKCDGCHVSAVGKNIDEITEEYTFGATGKFGILTVDYEYLTRYFDEDSTTPTRYYEDAQNASAADQLIYEAGDFEFNRTPDSEKETHMIKARVDLPRNTSITASYVKSEVDSSKSETQTEYELLDGDTLTTEYESFGAKLATKFNKMISLSLRGSYYEIEADDNEIYYQAREDSARYNEDPALSLLPFDTTDEYVSAEEREVTEIGTDVVIRLAKATTLRLGYEYEEVERVEEELGETETHSFKAALKTRINNQLSGRISYTYQDIDDPFGGDDATGIAQGIGTEDPLGSGLWYLDTADYFSIENNSATTVWYWNSVYPNRTMDATNQPDTVHETKLSTTWAPSANMAATLFARVRYEENDDVEYEQTTYVPGISFWYAPSDKLNLTMSYTFNNQDTENRACVGWYHG
;
A
#
# COMPACT_ATOMS: atom_id res chain seq x y z
N MET A 1 33.23 7.02 12.82
CA MET A 1 32.46 8.24 13.13
C MET A 1 32.99 9.44 12.34
N LYS A 2 32.51 9.67 11.11
CA LYS A 2 32.69 10.95 10.42
C LYS A 2 31.49 11.81 10.83
N GLN A 3 31.62 12.65 11.85
CA GLN A 3 30.61 13.67 12.16
C GLN A 3 30.44 14.54 10.90
N SER A 4 29.22 14.56 10.37
CA SER A 4 28.82 15.46 9.29
C SER A 4 29.23 16.89 9.66
N ARG A 5 30.12 17.51 8.87
CA ARG A 5 30.52 18.92 9.06
C ARG A 5 29.45 19.90 8.53
N LEU A 6 28.34 19.38 8.00
CA LEU A 6 27.24 20.18 7.44
C LEU A 6 26.57 21.05 8.51
N TRP A 7 26.44 20.58 9.75
CA TRP A 7 25.84 21.41 10.82
C TRP A 7 26.70 22.62 11.19
N LEU A 8 28.03 22.52 11.14
CA LEU A 8 28.94 23.65 11.36
C LEU A 8 28.83 24.67 10.22
N LEU A 9 28.64 24.19 9.00
CA LEU A 9 28.36 25.04 7.85
C LEU A 9 26.99 25.70 7.98
N ALA A 10 25.94 24.98 8.38
CA ALA A 10 24.62 25.54 8.65
C ALA A 10 24.68 26.60 9.76
N LEU A 11 25.34 26.32 10.89
CA LEU A 11 25.53 27.27 11.98
C LEU A 11 26.32 28.51 11.54
N MET A 12 27.39 28.34 10.76
CA MET A 12 28.18 29.45 10.22
C MET A 12 27.40 30.25 9.16
N SER A 13 26.56 29.61 8.35
CA SER A 13 25.68 30.27 7.38
C SER A 13 24.58 31.06 8.08
N VAL A 14 23.99 30.52 9.15
CA VAL A 14 23.02 31.22 10.00
C VAL A 14 23.68 32.40 10.72
N LEU A 15 24.87 32.22 11.29
CA LEU A 15 25.63 33.32 11.90
C LEU A 15 26.01 34.39 10.87
N ALA A 16 26.41 33.99 9.66
CA ALA A 16 26.70 34.91 8.57
C ALA A 16 25.43 35.65 8.11
N MET A 17 24.30 34.96 7.97
CA MET A 17 23.00 35.54 7.63
C MET A 17 22.50 36.49 8.71
N LEU A 18 22.59 36.13 9.99
CA LEU A 18 22.26 36.99 11.13
C LEU A 18 23.14 38.23 11.16
N VAL A 19 24.45 38.09 10.87
CA VAL A 19 25.37 39.23 10.77
C VAL A 19 25.01 40.12 9.57
N THR A 20 24.75 39.55 8.39
CA THR A 20 24.35 40.35 7.21
C THR A 20 22.97 40.98 7.36
N ALA A 21 22.03 40.30 8.01
CA ALA A 21 20.69 40.82 8.26
C ALA A 21 20.69 41.89 9.35
N SER A 22 21.56 41.78 10.36
CA SER A 22 21.78 42.86 11.34
C SER A 22 22.39 44.12 10.71
N VAL A 23 23.20 43.96 9.64
CA VAL A 23 23.74 45.07 8.84
C VAL A 23 22.69 45.63 7.88
N ALA A 24 21.85 44.79 7.27
CA ALA A 24 20.76 45.22 6.38
C ALA A 24 19.60 45.90 7.14
N ALA A 25 19.28 45.43 8.35
CA ALA A 25 18.29 46.06 9.24
C ALA A 25 18.79 47.39 9.85
N ALA A 26 20.11 47.63 9.83
CA ALA A 26 20.69 48.91 10.25
C ALA A 26 20.58 50.00 9.17
N GLU A 27 20.24 49.65 7.92
CA GLU A 27 20.09 50.58 6.79
C GLU A 27 18.62 50.77 6.37
N GLY A 28 17.81 51.36 7.25
CA GLY A 28 16.58 52.10 6.89
C GLY A 28 15.32 51.29 6.57
N ASP A 29 14.27 51.54 7.37
CA ASP A 29 12.83 51.23 7.29
C ASP A 29 12.32 50.12 6.32
N GLU A 30 11.53 49.20 6.91
CA GLU A 30 10.67 48.15 6.31
C GLU A 30 11.25 46.73 6.14
N ALA A 31 12.45 46.41 6.64
CA ALA A 31 12.92 45.02 6.73
C ALA A 31 12.63 44.44 8.13
N HIS A 32 11.86 43.36 8.20
CA HIS A 32 11.55 42.60 9.41
C HIS A 32 12.27 41.25 9.35
N LEU A 33 13.05 40.94 10.39
CA LEU A 33 13.62 39.62 10.62
C LEU A 33 13.03 39.09 11.93
N SER A 34 12.37 37.95 11.87
CA SER A 34 11.85 37.25 13.04
C SER A 34 12.26 35.77 12.98
N GLY A 35 12.15 35.07 14.10
CA GLY A 35 12.52 33.65 14.15
C GLY A 35 12.99 33.17 15.52
N SER A 36 13.31 31.89 15.58
CA SER A 36 13.83 31.21 16.75
C SER A 36 14.98 30.26 16.38
N TRP A 37 15.84 29.99 17.34
CA TRP A 37 16.82 28.92 17.22
C TRP A 37 16.87 28.17 18.55
N GLU A 38 16.90 26.85 18.46
CA GLU A 38 17.01 25.96 19.60
C GLU A 38 18.20 25.03 19.41
N LEU A 39 18.93 24.76 20.49
CA LEU A 39 19.98 23.75 20.51
C LEU A 39 19.60 22.69 21.53
N GLY A 40 19.02 21.60 21.04
CA GLY A 40 18.75 20.40 21.82
C GLY A 40 19.95 19.47 21.88
N MET A 41 20.01 18.67 22.94
CA MET A 41 20.87 17.49 23.00
C MET A 41 20.08 16.38 23.67
N GLY A 42 20.06 15.21 23.04
CA GLY A 42 19.40 14.02 23.56
C GLY A 42 20.36 12.84 23.60
N ALA A 43 20.12 11.93 24.55
CA ALA A 43 20.88 10.70 24.67
C ALA A 43 19.92 9.53 24.80
N VAL A 44 20.14 8.50 23.98
CA VAL A 44 19.36 7.26 24.00
C VAL A 44 20.32 6.10 24.24
N THR A 45 19.87 5.17 25.08
CA THR A 45 20.52 3.88 25.27
C THR A 45 19.46 2.80 25.17
N THR A 46 19.61 1.98 24.16
CA THR A 46 18.81 0.80 23.88
C THR A 46 19.53 -0.39 24.51
N LYS A 47 18.78 -1.20 25.27
CA LYS A 47 19.31 -2.45 25.85
C LYS A 47 18.86 -3.69 25.08
N ASP A 48 17.71 -3.56 24.40
CA ASP A 48 17.08 -4.61 23.64
C ASP A 48 17.10 -4.20 22.15
N ASN A 49 15.96 -4.20 21.46
CA ASN A 49 15.86 -3.83 20.04
C ASN A 49 15.35 -2.38 19.86
N ALA A 50 16.10 -1.55 19.13
CA ALA A 50 15.74 -0.17 18.82
C ALA A 50 14.42 -0.04 18.01
N ALA A 51 14.07 -1.05 17.21
CA ALA A 51 12.80 -1.12 16.48
C ALA A 51 11.57 -1.12 17.41
N ARG A 52 11.71 -1.58 18.67
CA ARG A 52 10.60 -1.64 19.65
C ARG A 52 10.34 -0.31 20.38
N VAL A 53 11.20 0.70 20.21
CA VAL A 53 11.25 1.85 21.13
C VAL A 53 10.53 3.10 20.61
N ASN A 54 10.11 3.17 19.33
CA ASN A 54 9.16 4.11 18.71
C ASN A 54 9.69 4.57 17.33
N GLU A 55 8.88 4.43 16.27
CA GLU A 55 9.19 4.91 14.91
C GLU A 55 9.36 6.44 14.84
N PHE A 56 8.79 7.17 15.81
CA PHE A 56 8.76 8.65 15.87
C PHE A 56 9.42 9.20 17.13
N ALA A 57 10.62 8.72 17.46
CA ALA A 57 11.40 9.30 18.56
C ALA A 57 11.83 10.74 18.20
N SER A 58 11.52 11.72 19.05
CA SER A 58 12.04 13.10 18.97
C SER A 58 13.50 13.21 19.41
N VAL A 59 14.19 12.07 19.47
CA VAL A 59 15.55 11.87 19.94
C VAL A 59 16.16 10.79 19.09
N HIS A 60 17.47 10.90 18.86
CA HIS A 60 18.24 9.97 18.03
C HIS A 60 17.94 8.51 18.33
N LYS A 61 17.65 7.75 17.26
CA LYS A 61 17.25 6.33 17.32
C LYS A 61 18.41 5.38 17.60
N ASP A 62 19.65 5.77 17.25
CA ASP A 62 20.84 4.96 17.54
C ASP A 62 21.39 5.25 18.95
N ASP A 63 22.07 4.26 19.52
CA ASP A 63 22.78 4.38 20.79
C ASP A 63 23.80 5.53 20.75
N GLY A 64 23.61 6.51 21.63
CA GLY A 64 24.55 7.61 21.76
C GLY A 64 23.91 8.95 22.10
N VAL A 65 24.70 10.01 21.85
CA VAL A 65 24.33 11.41 22.08
C VAL A 65 24.21 12.10 20.74
N ALA A 66 23.07 12.75 20.49
CA ALA A 66 22.87 13.58 19.31
C ALA A 66 22.53 15.01 19.70
N LEU A 67 22.98 15.93 18.86
CA LEU A 67 22.51 17.31 18.88
C LEU A 67 21.23 17.38 18.04
N ALA A 68 20.25 18.12 18.55
CA ALA A 68 18.98 18.35 17.90
C ALA A 68 18.74 19.86 17.72
N PRO A 69 19.50 20.54 16.82
CA PRO A 69 19.27 21.95 16.56
C PRO A 69 17.96 22.15 15.78
N LYS A 70 17.25 23.22 16.11
CA LYS A 70 16.11 23.72 15.33
C LYS A 70 16.35 25.18 14.98
N LEU A 71 15.97 25.56 13.78
CA LEU A 71 16.04 26.92 13.26
C LEU A 71 14.74 27.21 12.55
N ASP A 72 14.20 28.38 12.82
CA ASP A 72 13.05 28.95 12.13
C ASP A 72 13.38 30.44 11.95
N LEU A 73 13.53 30.89 10.70
CA LEU A 73 13.85 32.27 10.37
C LEU A 73 12.93 32.77 9.27
N GLU A 74 12.34 33.93 9.49
CA GLU A 74 11.50 34.64 8.54
C GLU A 74 12.09 36.03 8.28
N PHE A 75 12.35 36.35 7.01
CA PHE A 75 12.76 37.67 6.55
C PHE A 75 11.71 38.25 5.60
N GLU A 76 11.15 39.39 5.99
CA GLU A 76 10.17 40.13 5.21
C GLU A 76 10.74 41.52 4.86
N LYS A 77 10.66 41.91 3.59
CA LYS A 77 10.93 43.29 3.15
C LYS A 77 9.96 43.69 2.05
N GLY A 78 8.97 44.50 2.41
CA GLY A 78 7.94 44.95 1.48
C GLY A 78 7.08 43.77 0.98
N SER A 79 7.20 43.42 -0.30
CA SER A 79 6.49 42.26 -0.87
C SER A 79 7.38 41.02 -1.01
N PHE A 80 8.61 41.07 -0.51
CA PHE A 80 9.55 39.95 -0.53
C PHE A 80 9.51 39.23 0.82
N LEU A 81 9.37 37.91 0.78
CA LEU A 81 9.37 37.00 1.92
C LEU A 81 10.38 35.89 1.67
N LEU A 82 11.16 35.56 2.70
CA LEU A 82 12.08 34.44 2.72
C LEU A 82 11.92 33.72 4.06
N GLU A 83 11.57 32.44 4.02
CA GLU A 83 11.45 31.58 5.18
C GLU A 83 12.48 30.45 5.09
N VAL A 84 13.12 30.15 6.22
CA VAL A 84 14.09 29.07 6.35
C VAL A 84 13.77 28.31 7.62
N GLU A 85 13.34 27.05 7.48
CA GLU A 85 13.16 26.15 8.61
C GLU A 85 14.17 25.00 8.50
N SER A 86 14.72 24.59 9.64
CA SER A 86 15.67 23.49 9.70
C SER A 86 15.53 22.78 11.03
N GLU A 87 15.17 21.51 10.98
CA GLU A 87 15.14 20.60 12.12
C GLU A 87 16.07 19.42 11.86
N VAL A 88 16.95 19.13 12.81
CA VAL A 88 17.87 17.99 12.74
C VAL A 88 17.68 17.18 14.01
N ASN A 89 17.39 15.89 13.89
CA ASN A 89 17.29 14.95 15.01
C ASN A 89 18.27 13.77 14.85
N GLY A 90 19.40 14.00 14.18
CA GLY A 90 20.41 13.00 13.87
C GLY A 90 20.83 13.08 12.40
N ALA A 91 21.72 12.18 11.96
CA ALA A 91 22.15 12.16 10.57
C ALA A 91 21.09 11.56 9.62
N ARG A 92 20.13 10.80 10.15
CA ARG A 92 19.12 10.08 9.37
C ARG A 92 17.67 10.51 9.64
N ASP A 93 17.49 11.57 10.43
CA ASP A 93 16.19 12.21 10.67
C ASP A 93 16.41 13.74 10.61
N GLN A 94 16.12 14.34 9.46
CA GLN A 94 16.38 15.77 9.17
C GLN A 94 15.27 16.34 8.29
N GLN A 95 14.92 17.60 8.48
CA GLN A 95 14.02 18.34 7.61
C GLN A 95 14.52 19.78 7.44
N HIS A 96 14.60 20.24 6.20
CA HIS A 96 15.04 21.59 5.83
C HIS A 96 14.07 22.16 4.80
N SER A 97 13.55 23.34 5.03
CA SER A 97 12.69 24.06 4.09
C SER A 97 13.27 25.45 3.81
N LEU A 98 13.07 25.90 2.58
CA LEU A 98 13.37 27.24 2.11
C LEU A 98 12.18 27.69 1.26
N GLU A 99 11.49 28.73 1.71
CA GLU A 99 10.45 29.36 0.91
C GLU A 99 10.86 30.79 0.55
N LEU A 100 10.62 31.16 -0.70
CA LEU A 100 10.85 32.51 -1.20
C LEU A 100 9.60 32.96 -1.95
N ASP A 101 9.01 34.09 -1.55
CA ASP A 101 7.93 34.76 -2.27
C ASP A 101 8.35 36.18 -2.64
N ALA A 102 8.51 36.44 -3.94
CA ALA A 102 8.78 37.76 -4.48
C ALA A 102 7.49 38.39 -5.03
N GLY A 103 6.68 38.95 -4.14
CA GLY A 103 5.49 39.75 -4.46
C GLY A 103 4.39 38.99 -5.17
N ARG A 104 4.30 37.68 -4.94
CA ARG A 104 3.42 36.70 -5.61
C ARG A 104 3.65 36.59 -7.12
N ILE A 105 4.71 37.23 -7.63
CA ILE A 105 5.13 37.13 -9.02
C ILE A 105 5.94 35.86 -9.17
N PHE A 106 6.89 35.63 -8.28
CA PHE A 106 7.70 34.42 -8.26
C PHE A 106 7.66 33.81 -6.87
N LYS A 107 7.37 32.52 -6.80
CA LYS A 107 7.50 31.73 -5.58
C LYS A 107 8.42 30.56 -5.84
N LEU A 108 9.23 30.22 -4.85
CA LEU A 108 10.09 29.04 -4.84
C LEU A 108 9.99 28.39 -3.48
N GLY A 109 9.61 27.12 -3.45
CA GLY A 109 9.75 26.23 -2.29
C GLY A 109 10.84 25.22 -2.56
N SER A 110 11.68 24.95 -1.57
CA SER A 110 12.64 23.84 -1.57
C SER A 110 12.55 23.13 -0.23
N GLU A 111 12.32 21.83 -0.27
CA GLU A 111 12.23 20.97 0.92
C GLU A 111 13.18 19.80 0.76
N PHE A 112 14.02 19.56 1.77
CA PHE A 112 14.85 18.39 1.88
C PHE A 112 14.52 17.65 3.17
N SER A 113 14.20 16.36 3.07
CA SER A 113 13.93 15.52 4.24
C SER A 113 14.73 14.22 4.18
N VAL A 114 15.11 13.72 5.36
CA VAL A 114 15.71 12.41 5.56
C VAL A 114 14.95 11.72 6.68
N LEU A 115 14.53 10.48 6.44
CA LEU A 115 13.79 9.67 7.41
C LEU A 115 14.36 8.25 7.43
N GLN A 116 14.69 7.76 8.62
CA GLN A 116 15.02 6.36 8.84
C GLN A 116 13.77 5.60 9.32
N HIS A 117 13.42 4.55 8.60
CA HIS A 117 12.29 3.67 8.92
C HIS A 117 12.80 2.25 9.19
N TRP A 118 12.37 1.68 10.31
CA TRP A 118 12.59 0.27 10.63
C TRP A 118 11.46 -0.52 9.98
N LYS A 119 11.82 -1.55 9.21
CA LYS A 119 10.87 -2.47 8.63
C LYS A 119 10.62 -3.60 9.62
N ASP A 120 9.38 -4.02 9.74
CA ASP A 120 9.05 -5.28 10.42
C ASP A 120 9.65 -6.44 9.62
N HIS A 121 9.98 -7.52 10.32
CA HIS A 121 10.40 -8.78 9.70
C HIS A 121 9.83 -9.95 10.50
N GLU A 122 9.69 -11.08 9.81
CA GLU A 122 9.15 -12.31 10.35
C GLU A 122 10.28 -13.32 10.63
N THR A 123 10.30 -13.95 11.80
CA THR A 123 11.30 -15.00 12.11
C THR A 123 10.91 -16.36 11.55
N LEU A 124 9.67 -16.49 11.07
CA LEU A 124 9.05 -17.69 10.51
C LEU A 124 8.88 -18.82 11.54
N ASP A 125 9.21 -18.61 12.82
CA ASP A 125 9.18 -19.63 13.87
C ASP A 125 7.78 -20.25 14.06
N GLN A 126 6.72 -19.49 13.76
CA GLN A 126 5.33 -19.93 13.88
C GLN A 126 4.88 -20.85 12.73
N MET A 127 5.58 -20.87 11.59
CA MET A 127 5.15 -21.67 10.44
C MET A 127 5.28 -23.19 10.70
N GLY A 128 6.02 -23.58 11.74
CA GLY A 128 6.12 -24.97 12.23
C GLY A 128 4.96 -25.42 13.13
N ALA A 129 3.89 -24.64 13.29
CA ALA A 129 2.78 -24.98 14.21
C ALA A 129 2.04 -26.27 13.86
N THR A 130 2.14 -26.77 12.63
CA THR A 130 1.62 -28.08 12.21
C THR A 130 2.54 -29.25 12.62
N ALA A 131 3.77 -29.00 13.08
CA ALA A 131 4.81 -30.00 13.32
C ALA A 131 4.95 -30.47 14.78
N ARG A 132 4.18 -29.95 15.74
CA ARG A 132 4.52 -30.13 17.18
C ARG A 132 4.55 -31.59 17.65
N GLU A 133 3.92 -32.52 16.93
CA GLU A 133 3.92 -33.95 17.26
C GLU A 133 4.07 -34.92 16.07
N ASP A 134 4.23 -34.43 14.83
CA ASP A 134 4.36 -35.29 13.64
C ASP A 134 5.82 -35.52 13.24
N THR A 135 6.41 -36.58 13.81
CA THR A 135 7.77 -37.07 13.48
C THR A 135 7.73 -38.20 12.43
N GLY A 136 6.56 -38.48 11.84
CA GLY A 136 6.32 -39.64 10.99
C GLY A 136 6.73 -39.48 9.52
N GLY A 137 7.08 -38.26 9.09
CA GLY A 137 7.58 -37.98 7.73
C GLY A 137 6.59 -38.25 6.61
N ALA A 138 5.28 -38.32 6.90
CA ALA A 138 4.24 -38.72 5.96
C ALA A 138 3.36 -37.56 5.46
N GLN A 139 3.73 -36.31 5.74
CA GLN A 139 2.95 -35.11 5.40
C GLN A 139 3.86 -34.07 4.76
N PRO A 140 3.38 -33.22 3.83
CA PRO A 140 4.12 -32.04 3.40
C PRO A 140 4.19 -31.07 4.58
N SER A 141 5.29 -31.15 5.32
CA SER A 141 5.59 -30.25 6.42
C SER A 141 6.13 -28.94 5.85
N VAL A 142 5.50 -27.81 6.14
CA VAL A 142 6.13 -26.51 5.93
C VAL A 142 7.37 -26.46 6.82
N THR A 143 8.53 -26.32 6.21
CA THR A 143 9.81 -26.23 6.93
C THR A 143 10.37 -24.83 6.78
N THR A 144 11.05 -24.34 7.81
CA THR A 144 11.77 -23.06 7.79
C THR A 144 13.24 -23.30 8.10
N ASP A 145 14.11 -22.30 7.93
CA ASP A 145 15.54 -22.44 8.24
C ASP A 145 15.75 -22.85 9.71
N ALA A 146 14.95 -22.27 10.62
CA ALA A 146 14.96 -22.65 12.04
C ALA A 146 14.59 -24.13 12.24
N ILE A 147 13.51 -24.59 11.60
CA ILE A 147 13.04 -25.98 11.71
C ILE A 147 14.05 -26.94 11.09
N PHE A 148 14.62 -26.61 9.93
CA PHE A 148 15.63 -27.43 9.29
C PHE A 148 16.91 -27.53 10.13
N ALA A 149 17.33 -26.44 10.77
CA ALA A 149 18.45 -26.44 11.70
C ALA A 149 18.20 -27.37 12.90
N ASP A 150 17.02 -27.29 13.52
CA ASP A 150 16.62 -28.17 14.62
C ASP A 150 16.58 -29.65 14.20
N LEU A 151 16.09 -29.93 12.99
CA LEU A 151 16.04 -31.29 12.43
C LEU A 151 17.44 -31.83 12.08
N ALA A 152 18.33 -30.99 11.57
CA ALA A 152 19.71 -31.36 11.28
C ALA A 152 20.47 -31.79 12.56
N ASP A 153 20.23 -31.12 13.68
CA ASP A 153 20.77 -31.49 15.00
C ASP A 153 20.28 -32.87 15.48
N LEU A 154 19.10 -33.31 15.02
CA LEU A 154 18.55 -34.64 15.24
C LEU A 154 19.04 -35.69 14.22
N GLY A 155 19.89 -35.29 13.27
CA GLY A 155 20.43 -36.15 12.21
C GLY A 155 19.51 -36.33 11.00
N VAL A 156 18.49 -35.47 10.85
CA VAL A 156 17.61 -35.45 9.68
C VAL A 156 18.17 -34.46 8.66
N THR A 157 18.59 -34.96 7.50
CA THR A 157 19.23 -34.16 6.45
C THR A 157 18.32 -33.89 5.24
N SER A 158 17.08 -34.36 5.28
CA SER A 158 16.10 -34.19 4.21
C SER A 158 14.67 -34.26 4.75
N VAL A 159 13.77 -33.40 4.25
CA VAL A 159 12.33 -33.39 4.62
C VAL A 159 11.51 -33.33 3.33
N GLY A 160 10.54 -34.23 3.16
CA GLY A 160 9.71 -34.25 1.94
C GLY A 160 10.46 -34.60 0.64
N GLY A 161 11.75 -34.97 0.72
CA GLY A 161 12.63 -35.13 -0.45
C GLY A 161 13.54 -33.94 -0.71
N LEU A 162 13.28 -32.79 -0.08
CA LEU A 162 14.12 -31.60 -0.16
C LEU A 162 15.39 -31.76 0.66
N THR A 163 16.52 -31.38 0.06
CA THR A 163 17.77 -31.06 0.76
C THR A 163 18.07 -29.57 0.67
N LEU A 164 18.85 -29.04 1.61
CA LEU A 164 19.34 -27.67 1.53
C LEU A 164 20.81 -27.71 1.11
N ASP A 165 21.16 -26.91 0.12
CA ASP A 165 22.53 -26.73 -0.37
C ASP A 165 23.31 -25.68 0.44
N TYR A 166 22.65 -25.07 1.43
CA TYR A 166 23.21 -24.13 2.40
C TYR A 166 23.00 -24.58 3.86
N ASP A 167 23.70 -23.93 4.79
CA ASP A 167 23.56 -24.17 6.23
C ASP A 167 22.36 -23.37 6.78
N ALA A 168 21.25 -24.07 7.07
CA ALA A 168 20.03 -23.47 7.60
C ALA A 168 20.23 -22.78 8.96
N ALA A 169 21.15 -23.27 9.80
CA ALA A 169 21.44 -22.65 11.10
C ALA A 169 22.16 -21.31 10.91
N GLU A 170 23.08 -21.24 9.95
CA GLU A 170 23.75 -20.00 9.56
C GLU A 170 22.76 -19.01 8.93
N ALA A 171 21.91 -19.47 8.00
CA ALA A 171 20.89 -18.65 7.35
C ALA A 171 19.91 -18.04 8.37
N TYR A 172 19.36 -18.85 9.29
CA TYR A 172 18.49 -18.36 10.35
C TYR A 172 19.19 -17.37 11.28
N ALA A 173 20.45 -17.65 11.66
CA ALA A 173 21.22 -16.73 12.50
C ALA A 173 21.51 -15.40 11.80
N GLN A 174 21.76 -15.42 10.49
CA GLN A 174 21.90 -14.22 9.68
C GLN A 174 20.58 -13.45 9.60
N GLU A 175 19.48 -14.15 9.36
CA GLU A 175 18.15 -13.55 9.25
C GLU A 175 17.76 -12.79 10.52
N VAL A 176 17.92 -13.42 11.69
CA VAL A 176 17.66 -12.81 12.99
C VAL A 176 18.63 -11.64 13.29
N ALA A 177 19.81 -11.65 12.68
CA ALA A 177 20.82 -10.61 12.85
C ALA A 177 20.71 -9.44 11.85
N ASN A 178 19.88 -9.56 10.81
CA ASN A 178 19.70 -8.52 9.80
C ASN A 178 19.00 -7.28 10.39
N ASP A 179 19.56 -6.10 10.09
CA ASP A 179 18.95 -4.82 10.44
C ASP A 179 18.08 -4.34 9.27
N TYR A 180 16.81 -4.70 9.31
CA TYR A 180 15.81 -4.27 8.32
C TYR A 180 15.45 -2.79 8.48
N ILE A 181 16.26 -1.94 7.86
CA ILE A 181 16.17 -0.49 7.96
C ILE A 181 16.28 0.11 6.56
N VAL A 182 15.38 1.04 6.25
CA VAL A 182 15.42 1.84 5.03
C VAL A 182 15.61 3.32 5.40
N THR A 183 16.57 3.97 4.74
CA THR A 183 16.75 5.42 4.83
C THR A 183 16.20 6.07 3.57
N ARG A 184 15.14 6.85 3.73
CA ARG A 184 14.55 7.67 2.67
C ARG A 184 15.16 9.07 2.70
N LYS A 185 15.59 9.58 1.55
CA LYS A 185 16.02 10.98 1.36
C LYS A 185 15.15 11.56 0.25
N GLU A 186 14.56 12.73 0.48
CA GLU A 186 13.73 13.39 -0.53
C GLU A 186 14.16 14.85 -0.66
N TRP A 187 14.34 15.30 -1.89
CA TRP A 187 14.54 16.71 -2.22
C TRP A 187 13.50 17.16 -3.22
N LYS A 188 12.62 18.06 -2.78
CA LYS A 188 11.50 18.59 -3.55
C LYS A 188 11.70 20.08 -3.78
N ASN A 189 11.55 20.54 -5.01
CA ASN A 189 11.60 21.95 -5.36
C ASN A 189 10.41 22.30 -6.23
N GLU A 190 9.72 23.39 -5.92
CA GLU A 190 8.55 23.88 -6.67
C GLU A 190 8.72 25.37 -6.94
N ALA A 191 8.43 25.79 -8.17
CA ALA A 191 8.48 27.17 -8.57
C ALA A 191 7.17 27.59 -9.24
N GLU A 192 6.63 28.75 -8.82
CA GLU A 192 5.47 29.38 -9.44
C GLU A 192 5.85 30.74 -10.03
N LEU A 193 5.37 31.04 -11.23
CA LEU A 193 5.58 32.31 -11.91
C LEU A 193 4.26 32.89 -12.44
N THR A 194 3.84 34.02 -11.88
CA THR A 194 2.69 34.81 -12.36
C THR A 194 3.20 36.06 -13.07
N LEU A 195 3.13 36.06 -14.41
CA LEU A 195 3.61 37.19 -15.20
C LEU A 195 2.68 38.40 -15.06
N PRO A 196 3.18 39.62 -14.79
CA PRO A 196 2.33 40.80 -14.68
C PRO A 196 1.49 41.11 -15.94
N GLN A 197 1.95 40.68 -17.13
CA GLN A 197 1.23 40.83 -18.39
C GLN A 197 0.10 39.81 -18.58
N LEU A 198 0.15 38.70 -17.84
CA LEU A 198 -0.86 37.64 -17.79
C LEU A 198 -1.21 37.36 -16.32
N PRO A 199 -1.75 38.35 -15.58
CA PRO A 199 -1.94 38.25 -14.12
C PRO A 199 -2.98 37.20 -13.72
N ASN A 200 -3.68 36.64 -14.70
CA ASN A 200 -4.66 35.60 -14.56
C ASN A 200 -4.10 34.19 -14.85
N VAL A 201 -2.80 34.06 -15.15
CA VAL A 201 -2.12 32.79 -15.43
C VAL A 201 -0.88 32.64 -14.55
N THR A 202 -0.76 31.51 -13.88
CA THR A 202 0.39 31.11 -13.06
C THR A 202 1.01 29.86 -13.66
N PHE A 203 2.28 29.94 -14.06
CA PHE A 203 3.06 28.81 -14.52
C PHE A 203 3.68 28.10 -13.32
N LYS A 204 3.78 26.77 -13.38
CA LYS A 204 4.32 25.91 -12.34
C LYS A 204 5.40 25.03 -12.94
N ALA A 205 6.49 24.84 -12.20
CA ALA A 205 7.49 23.83 -12.50
C ALA A 205 7.96 23.20 -11.19
N GLY A 206 8.15 21.90 -11.15
CA GLY A 206 8.62 21.19 -9.98
C GLY A 206 9.60 20.08 -10.34
N ILE A 207 10.49 19.79 -9.39
CA ILE A 207 11.38 18.63 -9.42
C ILE A 207 11.34 17.95 -8.05
N ARG A 208 11.26 16.63 -8.04
CA ARG A 208 11.36 15.81 -6.83
C ARG A 208 12.32 14.67 -7.09
N ILE A 209 13.29 14.51 -6.21
CA ILE A 209 14.24 13.39 -6.24
C ILE A 209 14.10 12.67 -4.90
N GLU A 210 13.72 11.40 -4.94
CA GLU A 210 13.71 10.52 -3.77
C GLU A 210 14.77 9.44 -3.95
N THR A 211 15.52 9.13 -2.89
CA THR A 211 16.34 7.92 -2.82
C THR A 211 15.96 7.09 -1.61
N ARG A 212 15.93 5.76 -1.76
CA ARG A 212 15.72 4.81 -0.67
C ARG A 212 16.89 3.83 -0.67
N GLU A 213 17.61 3.79 0.45
CA GLU A 213 18.78 2.93 0.63
C GLU A 213 18.60 2.09 1.91
N GLY A 214 18.79 0.78 1.83
CA GLY A 214 18.64 -0.08 3.02
C GLY A 214 18.50 -1.56 2.74
N MET A 215 17.78 -2.24 3.63
CA MET A 215 17.46 -3.66 3.53
C MET A 215 16.01 -3.93 3.94
N GLU A 216 15.34 -4.80 3.22
CA GLU A 216 14.02 -5.36 3.55
C GLU A 216 14.05 -6.88 3.48
N GLN A 217 13.08 -7.53 4.12
CA GLN A 217 12.96 -8.98 4.10
C GLN A 217 12.28 -9.44 2.82
N ALA A 218 12.85 -10.42 2.13
CA ALA A 218 12.22 -11.15 1.05
C ALA A 218 11.95 -12.59 1.50
N ILE A 219 10.71 -13.05 1.38
CA ILE A 219 10.31 -14.42 1.72
C ILE A 219 9.99 -15.16 0.43
N GLY A 220 10.54 -16.36 0.30
CA GLY A 220 10.21 -17.28 -0.79
C GLY A 220 9.84 -18.66 -0.26
N LEU A 221 9.29 -19.48 -1.15
CA LEU A 221 8.90 -20.86 -0.90
C LEU A 221 9.61 -21.76 -1.91
N SER A 222 10.16 -22.89 -1.45
CA SER A 222 10.73 -23.93 -2.33
C SER A 222 9.64 -24.72 -3.04
N LYS A 223 10.03 -25.66 -3.92
CA LYS A 223 9.05 -26.47 -4.67
C LYS A 223 8.11 -27.29 -3.77
N CYS A 224 6.98 -27.70 -4.33
CA CYS A 224 5.85 -28.32 -3.64
C CYS A 224 6.18 -29.64 -2.91
N ASP A 225 7.30 -30.30 -3.21
CA ASP A 225 7.76 -31.51 -2.51
C ASP A 225 8.44 -31.20 -1.16
N GLY A 226 9.11 -30.06 -1.04
CA GLY A 226 9.80 -29.63 0.18
C GLY A 226 9.04 -28.66 1.08
N CYS A 227 8.14 -27.85 0.51
CA CYS A 227 7.40 -26.79 1.20
C CYS A 227 8.27 -25.91 2.12
N HIS A 228 9.52 -25.64 1.73
CA HIS A 228 10.46 -24.92 2.57
C HIS A 228 10.35 -23.41 2.35
N VAL A 229 9.98 -22.70 3.40
CA VAL A 229 9.89 -21.24 3.43
C VAL A 229 11.17 -20.70 4.04
N SER A 230 11.84 -19.80 3.34
CA SER A 230 13.00 -19.09 3.90
C SER A 230 12.93 -17.60 3.60
N ALA A 231 13.49 -16.84 4.52
CA ALA A 231 13.62 -15.39 4.43
C ALA A 231 15.08 -15.03 4.16
N VAL A 232 15.28 -14.02 3.34
CA VAL A 232 16.60 -13.46 3.05
C VAL A 232 16.54 -11.93 3.04
N GLY A 233 17.66 -11.29 3.35
CA GLY A 233 17.80 -9.85 3.22
C GLY A 233 17.90 -9.42 1.75
N LYS A 234 16.94 -8.62 1.30
CA LYS A 234 16.96 -7.90 0.02
C LYS A 234 17.52 -6.50 0.24
N ASN A 235 18.58 -6.15 -0.48
CA ASN A 235 19.07 -4.77 -0.48
C ASN A 235 18.09 -3.88 -1.26
N ILE A 236 18.06 -2.59 -0.91
CA ILE A 236 17.28 -1.57 -1.60
C ILE A 236 18.26 -0.45 -1.97
N ASP A 237 18.30 -0.09 -3.25
CA ASP A 237 18.99 1.08 -3.78
C ASP A 237 18.14 1.72 -4.89
N GLU A 238 17.05 2.36 -4.45
CA GLU A 238 16.05 2.94 -5.35
C GLU A 238 16.28 4.44 -5.51
N ILE A 239 16.08 4.95 -6.73
CA ILE A 239 15.95 6.37 -7.03
C ILE A 239 14.65 6.64 -7.77
N THR A 240 13.95 7.70 -7.38
CA THR A 240 12.78 8.20 -8.10
C THR A 240 12.98 9.67 -8.45
N GLU A 241 12.99 10.00 -9.73
CA GLU A 241 13.06 11.38 -10.22
C GLU A 241 11.72 11.78 -10.84
N GLU A 242 11.16 12.90 -10.43
CA GLU A 242 9.93 13.46 -10.99
C GLU A 242 10.13 14.89 -11.46
N TYR A 243 9.58 15.19 -12.62
CA TYR A 243 9.54 16.54 -13.19
C TYR A 243 8.10 16.90 -13.51
N THR A 244 7.66 18.04 -13.00
CA THR A 244 6.29 18.54 -13.21
C THR A 244 6.31 19.89 -13.89
N PHE A 245 5.41 20.09 -14.86
CA PHE A 245 5.24 21.34 -15.57
C PHE A 245 3.76 21.64 -15.73
N GLY A 246 3.33 22.85 -15.43
CA GLY A 246 1.91 23.17 -15.49
C GLY A 246 1.58 24.64 -15.59
N ALA A 247 0.30 24.92 -15.77
CA ALA A 247 -0.23 26.27 -15.73
C ALA A 247 -1.68 26.28 -15.22
N THR A 248 -1.96 27.22 -14.30
CA THR A 248 -3.32 27.51 -13.86
C THR A 248 -3.76 28.87 -14.41
N GLY A 249 -4.91 28.94 -15.05
CA GLY A 249 -5.51 30.17 -15.57
C GLY A 249 -6.92 30.41 -15.05
N LYS A 250 -7.23 31.65 -14.62
CA LYS A 250 -8.58 32.08 -14.21
C LYS A 250 -9.16 33.13 -15.15
N PHE A 251 -10.15 32.75 -15.95
CA PHE A 251 -10.79 33.53 -16.99
C PHE A 251 -12.26 33.82 -16.65
N GLY A 252 -12.47 34.79 -15.76
CA GLY A 252 -13.81 35.17 -15.31
C GLY A 252 -14.45 34.06 -14.47
N ILE A 253 -15.44 33.36 -15.04
CA ILE A 253 -16.12 32.23 -14.38
C ILE A 253 -15.40 30.89 -14.57
N LEU A 254 -14.48 30.79 -15.52
CA LEU A 254 -13.75 29.57 -15.84
C LEU A 254 -12.37 29.59 -15.21
N THR A 255 -11.99 28.53 -14.52
CA THR A 255 -10.61 28.23 -14.11
C THR A 255 -10.17 26.95 -14.81
N VAL A 256 -9.00 26.95 -15.43
CA VAL A 256 -8.38 25.77 -16.06
C VAL A 256 -7.01 25.57 -15.43
N ASP A 257 -6.67 24.33 -15.16
CA ASP A 257 -5.38 23.88 -14.66
C ASP A 257 -4.91 22.73 -15.54
N TYR A 258 -3.68 22.83 -16.03
CA TYR A 258 -3.01 21.76 -16.76
C TYR A 258 -1.70 21.42 -16.06
N GLU A 259 -1.42 20.13 -15.94
CA GLU A 259 -0.21 19.59 -15.35
C GLU A 259 0.28 18.42 -16.19
N TYR A 260 1.58 18.41 -16.45
CA TYR A 260 2.34 17.32 -17.03
C TYR A 260 3.32 16.82 -15.98
N LEU A 261 3.41 15.50 -15.82
CA LEU A 261 4.36 14.82 -14.95
C LEU A 261 5.11 13.78 -15.78
N THR A 262 6.42 13.72 -15.62
CA THR A 262 7.25 12.58 -16.01
C THR A 262 7.99 12.09 -14.77
N ARG A 263 8.02 10.78 -14.56
CA ARG A 263 8.66 10.11 -13.44
C ARG A 263 9.51 8.96 -13.95
N TYR A 264 10.71 8.85 -13.40
CA TYR A 264 11.63 7.73 -13.58
C TYR A 264 11.83 7.04 -12.24
N PHE A 265 11.79 5.72 -12.21
CA PHE A 265 12.11 4.88 -11.07
C PHE A 265 13.15 3.85 -11.50
N ASP A 266 14.28 3.81 -10.78
CA ASP A 266 15.36 2.84 -11.01
C ASP A 266 15.70 2.11 -9.69
N GLU A 267 15.95 0.81 -9.76
CA GLU A 267 16.43 -0.03 -8.64
C GLU A 267 17.78 -0.68 -9.01
N ASP A 268 18.86 -0.20 -8.40
CA ASP A 268 20.24 -0.60 -8.72
C ASP A 268 20.80 -1.73 -7.82
N SER A 269 20.02 -2.23 -6.86
CA SER A 269 20.48 -3.27 -5.94
C SER A 269 20.46 -4.68 -6.55
N THR A 270 21.18 -5.59 -5.91
CA THR A 270 21.20 -7.01 -6.30
C THR A 270 19.88 -7.68 -5.89
N THR A 271 19.17 -8.27 -6.85
CA THR A 271 18.01 -9.12 -6.60
C THR A 271 18.39 -10.33 -5.73
N PRO A 272 17.60 -10.69 -4.70
CA PRO A 272 17.86 -11.91 -3.95
C PRO A 272 17.66 -13.14 -4.84
N THR A 273 18.50 -14.14 -4.65
CA THR A 273 18.41 -15.43 -5.34
C THR A 273 17.98 -16.53 -4.37
N ARG A 274 17.31 -17.55 -4.89
CA ARG A 274 16.95 -18.75 -4.15
C ARG A 274 17.28 -19.97 -4.98
N TYR A 275 17.85 -20.98 -4.33
CA TYR A 275 18.00 -22.30 -4.94
C TYR A 275 16.65 -23.04 -4.97
N TYR A 276 16.27 -23.49 -6.15
CA TYR A 276 15.14 -24.38 -6.37
C TYR A 276 15.69 -25.76 -6.75
N GLU A 277 15.25 -26.84 -6.10
CA GLU A 277 15.69 -28.22 -6.40
C GLU A 277 14.81 -28.87 -7.47
N ASP A 278 15.34 -29.77 -8.30
CA ASP A 278 14.49 -30.61 -9.16
C ASP A 278 13.51 -31.44 -8.33
N ALA A 279 12.27 -31.57 -8.79
CA ALA A 279 11.31 -32.46 -8.15
C ALA A 279 11.89 -33.88 -8.09
N GLN A 280 12.09 -34.39 -6.87
CA GLN A 280 12.61 -35.74 -6.68
C GLN A 280 11.55 -36.82 -6.93
N ASN A 281 10.28 -36.40 -7.05
CA ASN A 281 9.17 -37.28 -7.40
C ASN A 281 9.04 -37.42 -8.92
N ALA A 282 9.22 -38.64 -9.43
CA ALA A 282 9.14 -38.96 -10.86
C ALA A 282 7.76 -38.66 -11.50
N SER A 283 6.69 -38.45 -10.71
CA SER A 283 5.38 -37.99 -11.20
C SER A 283 5.21 -36.46 -11.18
N ALA A 284 6.18 -35.70 -10.65
CA ALA A 284 6.13 -34.25 -10.50
C ALA A 284 7.24 -33.51 -11.29
N ALA A 285 8.13 -34.26 -11.97
CA ALA A 285 9.26 -33.71 -12.72
C ALA A 285 8.85 -32.68 -13.79
N ASP A 286 7.65 -32.81 -14.38
CA ASP A 286 7.23 -32.00 -15.53
C ASP A 286 6.29 -30.83 -15.16
N GLN A 287 5.86 -30.69 -13.90
CA GLN A 287 4.86 -29.69 -13.48
C GLN A 287 5.47 -28.34 -13.04
N LEU A 288 6.77 -28.15 -13.22
CA LEU A 288 7.53 -27.08 -12.58
C LEU A 288 7.97 -26.02 -13.60
N ILE A 289 7.73 -24.76 -13.26
CA ILE A 289 8.18 -23.58 -14.01
C ILE A 289 9.71 -23.42 -13.92
N TYR A 290 10.33 -23.98 -12.88
CA TYR A 290 11.76 -23.83 -12.57
C TYR A 290 12.47 -25.19 -12.54
N GLU A 291 13.65 -25.29 -13.15
CA GLU A 291 14.58 -26.45 -13.02
C GLU A 291 15.39 -26.38 -11.70
N ALA A 292 16.40 -27.22 -11.52
CA ALA A 292 17.35 -27.08 -10.43
C ALA A 292 18.31 -25.90 -10.67
N GLY A 293 18.23 -24.85 -9.85
CA GLY A 293 19.07 -23.67 -10.04
C GLY A 293 18.79 -22.53 -9.06
N ASP A 294 19.71 -21.57 -9.03
CA ASP A 294 19.53 -20.29 -8.34
C ASP A 294 18.73 -19.33 -9.22
N PHE A 295 17.55 -18.93 -8.75
CA PHE A 295 16.68 -18.00 -9.47
C PHE A 295 16.45 -16.73 -8.68
N GLU A 296 16.48 -15.61 -9.40
CA GLU A 296 16.10 -14.31 -8.86
C GLU A 296 14.61 -14.30 -8.48
N PHE A 297 14.26 -13.69 -7.35
CA PHE A 297 12.88 -13.52 -6.93
C PHE A 297 12.67 -12.18 -6.23
N ASN A 298 11.41 -11.75 -6.10
CA ASN A 298 11.05 -10.49 -5.43
C ASN A 298 11.80 -9.26 -6.00
N ARG A 299 12.00 -9.26 -7.33
CA ARG A 299 12.63 -8.15 -8.04
C ARG A 299 11.70 -6.96 -8.14
N THR A 300 12.23 -5.77 -7.90
CA THR A 300 11.55 -4.52 -8.25
C THR A 300 12.03 -4.09 -9.65
N PRO A 301 11.16 -3.99 -10.66
CA PRO A 301 11.55 -3.54 -11.99
C PRO A 301 11.70 -2.02 -12.06
N ASP A 302 12.51 -1.55 -13.01
CA ASP A 302 12.58 -0.13 -13.36
C ASP A 302 11.27 0.29 -14.04
N SER A 303 10.90 1.57 -13.91
CA SER A 303 9.71 2.09 -14.59
C SER A 303 9.80 3.57 -14.96
N GLU A 304 9.20 3.90 -16.10
CA GLU A 304 8.95 5.27 -16.55
C GLU A 304 7.45 5.53 -16.52
N LYS A 305 7.05 6.74 -16.12
CA LYS A 305 5.66 7.16 -16.07
C LYS A 305 5.49 8.55 -16.63
N GLU A 306 4.57 8.71 -17.58
CA GLU A 306 4.12 10.00 -18.07
C GLU A 306 2.65 10.23 -17.68
N THR A 307 2.29 11.46 -17.32
CA THR A 307 0.91 11.81 -16.97
C THR A 307 0.54 13.21 -17.45
N HIS A 308 -0.59 13.30 -18.16
CA HIS A 308 -1.26 14.54 -18.51
C HIS A 308 -2.55 14.70 -17.70
N MET A 309 -2.69 15.83 -17.02
CA MET A 309 -3.87 16.14 -16.22
C MET A 309 -4.44 17.50 -16.63
N ILE A 310 -5.74 17.53 -16.94
CA ILE A 310 -6.49 18.76 -17.17
C ILE A 310 -7.64 18.84 -16.16
N LYS A 311 -7.75 19.95 -15.44
CA LYS A 311 -8.87 20.25 -14.55
C LYS A 311 -9.52 21.56 -14.97
N ALA A 312 -10.84 21.56 -15.11
CA ALA A 312 -11.61 22.75 -15.42
C ALA A 312 -12.69 22.97 -14.35
N ARG A 313 -12.93 24.23 -13.98
CA ARG A 313 -13.98 24.63 -13.06
C ARG A 313 -14.73 25.85 -13.58
N VAL A 314 -16.06 25.77 -13.60
CA VAL A 314 -16.95 26.88 -13.95
C VAL A 314 -17.75 27.31 -12.72
N ASP A 315 -17.51 28.52 -12.25
CA ASP A 315 -18.26 29.14 -11.14
C ASP A 315 -19.47 29.92 -11.68
N LEU A 316 -20.66 29.36 -11.46
CA LEU A 316 -21.94 29.92 -11.89
C LEU A 316 -22.64 30.69 -10.75
N PRO A 317 -23.62 31.56 -11.06
CA PRO A 317 -24.42 32.24 -10.06
C PRO A 317 -25.13 31.28 -9.07
N ARG A 318 -25.58 31.84 -7.94
CA ARG A 318 -26.28 31.11 -6.86
C ARG A 318 -25.44 30.02 -6.19
N ASN A 319 -24.12 30.24 -6.10
CA ASN A 319 -23.17 29.27 -5.52
C ASN A 319 -23.26 27.90 -6.21
N THR A 320 -23.31 27.92 -7.54
CA THR A 320 -23.26 26.71 -8.36
C THR A 320 -21.87 26.61 -8.95
N SER A 321 -21.27 25.42 -8.94
CA SER A 321 -19.99 25.17 -9.61
C SER A 321 -20.03 23.83 -10.33
N ILE A 322 -19.45 23.79 -11.51
CA ILE A 322 -19.17 22.56 -12.25
C ILE A 322 -17.66 22.40 -12.27
N THR A 323 -17.16 21.21 -11.93
CA THR A 323 -15.75 20.85 -12.05
C THR A 323 -15.67 19.61 -12.91
N ALA A 324 -14.70 19.57 -13.82
CA ALA A 324 -14.37 18.40 -14.62
C ALA A 324 -12.87 18.16 -14.60
N SER A 325 -12.45 16.90 -14.72
CA SER A 325 -11.07 16.49 -14.82
C SER A 325 -10.91 15.42 -15.88
N TYR A 326 -9.78 15.44 -16.57
CA TYR A 326 -9.31 14.41 -17.47
C TYR A 326 -7.86 14.08 -17.08
N VAL A 327 -7.54 12.80 -16.98
CA VAL A 327 -6.17 12.33 -16.73
C VAL A 327 -5.88 11.23 -17.73
N LYS A 328 -4.76 11.35 -18.43
CA LYS A 328 -4.16 10.23 -19.18
C LYS A 328 -2.77 9.98 -18.60
N SER A 329 -2.46 8.73 -18.32
CA SER A 329 -1.16 8.30 -17.82
C SER A 329 -0.71 7.04 -18.54
N GLU A 330 0.58 6.91 -18.72
CA GLU A 330 1.23 5.74 -19.31
C GLU A 330 2.36 5.34 -18.35
N VAL A 331 2.52 4.05 -18.11
CA VAL A 331 3.57 3.50 -17.25
C VAL A 331 4.23 2.34 -17.98
N ASP A 332 5.52 2.48 -18.25
CA ASP A 332 6.35 1.43 -18.83
C ASP A 332 7.16 0.78 -17.71
N SER A 333 7.10 -0.54 -17.58
CA SER A 333 7.92 -1.29 -16.64
C SER A 333 8.86 -2.24 -17.39
N SER A 334 10.17 -2.07 -17.19
CA SER A 334 11.17 -2.96 -17.79
C SER A 334 11.38 -4.21 -16.93
N LYS A 335 10.97 -5.34 -17.48
CA LYS A 335 11.18 -6.69 -16.96
C LYS A 335 12.38 -7.28 -17.71
N SER A 336 13.60 -6.94 -17.30
CA SER A 336 14.82 -7.16 -18.11
C SER A 336 14.91 -8.49 -18.88
N GLU A 337 15.49 -8.40 -20.07
CA GLU A 337 15.67 -9.40 -21.15
C GLU A 337 16.24 -10.80 -20.81
N THR A 338 16.62 -11.14 -19.58
CA THR A 338 17.21 -12.46 -19.26
C THR A 338 16.58 -13.08 -18.04
N GLN A 339 15.41 -13.67 -18.23
CA GLN A 339 14.89 -14.68 -17.33
C GLN A 339 15.14 -16.02 -18.01
N THR A 340 16.08 -16.79 -17.49
CA THR A 340 16.42 -18.12 -18.05
C THR A 340 15.27 -19.12 -17.89
N GLU A 341 14.23 -18.74 -17.15
CA GLU A 341 13.09 -19.56 -16.74
C GLU A 341 11.88 -19.30 -17.63
N TYR A 342 11.66 -18.02 -17.99
CA TYR A 342 10.61 -17.61 -18.91
C TYR A 342 11.02 -16.39 -19.74
N GLU A 343 10.54 -16.28 -20.97
CA GLU A 343 10.78 -15.15 -21.85
C GLU A 343 9.46 -14.46 -22.19
N LEU A 344 9.43 -13.13 -22.11
CA LEU A 344 8.36 -12.35 -22.71
C LEU A 344 8.63 -12.23 -24.21
N LEU A 345 7.75 -12.77 -25.04
CA LEU A 345 7.99 -12.90 -26.48
C LEU A 345 7.80 -11.58 -27.23
N ASP A 346 6.99 -10.66 -26.70
CA ASP A 346 6.69 -9.37 -27.32
C ASP A 346 7.53 -8.20 -26.76
N GLY A 347 8.67 -8.52 -26.15
CA GLY A 347 9.62 -7.55 -25.62
C GLY A 347 9.72 -7.61 -24.09
N ASP A 348 10.70 -6.89 -23.55
CA ASP A 348 11.04 -6.86 -22.13
C ASP A 348 10.36 -5.72 -21.35
N THR A 349 9.42 -5.02 -21.97
CA THR A 349 8.67 -3.93 -21.37
C THR A 349 7.19 -4.28 -21.34
N LEU A 350 6.54 -4.02 -20.20
CA LEU A 350 5.09 -4.07 -20.05
C LEU A 350 4.57 -2.65 -19.86
N THR A 351 3.63 -2.23 -20.71
CA THR A 351 3.02 -0.91 -20.66
C THR A 351 1.64 -1.00 -20.02
N THR A 352 1.30 -0.03 -19.16
CA THR A 352 -0.05 0.15 -18.61
C THR A 352 -0.52 1.58 -18.88
N GLU A 353 -1.64 1.72 -19.59
CA GLU A 353 -2.31 2.99 -19.83
C GLU A 353 -3.47 3.21 -18.84
N TYR A 354 -3.57 4.40 -18.27
CA TYR A 354 -4.70 4.84 -17.44
C TYR A 354 -5.34 6.06 -18.07
N GLU A 355 -6.63 5.96 -18.41
CA GLU A 355 -7.44 7.08 -18.87
C GLU A 355 -8.61 7.31 -17.92
N SER A 356 -8.86 8.56 -17.51
CA SER A 356 -9.99 8.88 -16.65
C SER A 356 -10.68 10.19 -17.01
N PHE A 357 -11.99 10.19 -16.81
CA PHE A 357 -12.84 11.36 -16.88
C PHE A 357 -13.67 11.48 -15.60
N GLY A 358 -13.66 12.67 -15.00
CA GLY A 358 -14.45 12.96 -13.80
C GLY A 358 -15.21 14.26 -13.92
N ALA A 359 -16.42 14.31 -13.39
CA ALA A 359 -17.23 15.52 -13.33
C ALA A 359 -17.98 15.65 -12.01
N LYS A 360 -18.14 16.90 -11.55
CA LYS A 360 -18.87 17.24 -10.32
C LYS A 360 -19.68 18.50 -10.50
N LEU A 361 -20.96 18.44 -10.18
CA LEU A 361 -21.86 19.58 -10.04
C LEU A 361 -22.16 19.81 -8.55
N ALA A 362 -21.92 21.01 -8.04
CA ALA A 362 -22.35 21.40 -6.71
C ALA A 362 -23.24 22.65 -6.79
N THR A 363 -24.40 22.65 -6.15
CA THR A 363 -25.33 23.79 -6.16
C THR A 363 -26.02 23.99 -4.82
N LYS A 364 -26.33 25.26 -4.50
CA LYS A 364 -27.17 25.64 -3.36
C LYS A 364 -28.47 26.25 -3.89
N PHE A 365 -29.54 25.46 -3.90
CA PHE A 365 -30.86 25.93 -4.35
C PHE A 365 -31.38 27.08 -3.47
N ASN A 366 -31.17 26.99 -2.16
CA ASN A 366 -31.52 28.01 -1.18
C ASN A 366 -30.67 27.85 0.10
N LYS A 367 -31.02 28.55 1.19
CA LYS A 367 -30.32 28.44 2.49
C LYS A 367 -30.56 27.12 3.21
N MET A 368 -31.49 26.29 2.75
CA MET A 368 -31.90 25.03 3.36
C MET A 368 -31.40 23.81 2.61
N ILE A 369 -31.22 23.87 1.29
CA ILE A 369 -30.91 22.68 0.47
C ILE A 369 -29.68 22.94 -0.39
N SER A 370 -28.71 22.04 -0.32
CA SER A 370 -27.60 21.94 -1.27
C SER A 370 -27.51 20.52 -1.84
N LEU A 371 -27.16 20.45 -3.12
CA LEU A 371 -26.98 19.22 -3.88
C LEU A 371 -25.56 19.16 -4.41
N SER A 372 -24.96 17.97 -4.36
CA SER A 372 -23.75 17.63 -5.10
C SER A 372 -24.03 16.37 -5.92
N LEU A 373 -23.71 16.40 -7.20
CA LEU A 373 -23.67 15.25 -8.09
C LEU A 373 -22.22 15.07 -8.53
N ARG A 374 -21.74 13.83 -8.61
CA ARG A 374 -20.44 13.48 -9.17
C ARG A 374 -20.57 12.23 -10.01
N GLY A 375 -19.73 12.11 -11.02
CA GLY A 375 -19.53 10.88 -11.75
C GLY A 375 -18.10 10.81 -12.25
N SER A 376 -17.54 9.61 -12.26
CA SER A 376 -16.20 9.29 -12.78
C SER A 376 -16.30 8.04 -13.63
N TYR A 377 -15.45 7.96 -14.65
CA TYR A 377 -15.14 6.75 -15.38
C TYR A 377 -13.62 6.71 -15.52
N TYR A 378 -13.02 5.55 -15.30
CA TYR A 378 -11.63 5.33 -15.66
C TYR A 378 -11.40 3.92 -16.18
N GLU A 379 -10.36 3.78 -16.96
CA GLU A 379 -9.97 2.55 -17.62
C GLU A 379 -8.47 2.36 -17.42
N ILE A 380 -8.08 1.11 -17.17
CA ILE A 380 -6.70 0.64 -17.14
C ILE A 380 -6.59 -0.41 -18.24
N GLU A 381 -5.78 -0.13 -19.25
CA GLU A 381 -5.40 -1.07 -20.31
C GLU A 381 -3.94 -1.48 -20.05
N ALA A 382 -3.60 -2.75 -20.23
CA ALA A 382 -2.22 -3.21 -20.21
C ALA A 382 -1.87 -3.84 -21.58
N ASP A 383 -0.60 -3.82 -21.93
CA ASP A 383 -0.14 -4.47 -23.16
C ASP A 383 -0.26 -5.99 -23.07
N ASP A 384 -0.72 -6.61 -24.17
CA ASP A 384 -0.66 -8.05 -24.38
C ASP A 384 0.81 -8.52 -24.46
N ASN A 385 1.08 -9.73 -23.95
CA ASN A 385 2.36 -10.40 -24.14
C ASN A 385 2.15 -11.92 -24.18
N GLU A 386 3.16 -12.66 -24.61
CA GLU A 386 3.19 -14.13 -24.45
C GLU A 386 4.38 -14.51 -23.57
N ILE A 387 4.12 -15.33 -22.55
CA ILE A 387 5.15 -15.88 -21.68
C ILE A 387 5.57 -17.23 -22.24
N TYR A 388 6.80 -17.34 -22.72
CA TYR A 388 7.44 -18.60 -23.08
C TYR A 388 8.15 -19.22 -21.88
N TYR A 389 7.97 -20.51 -21.64
CA TYR A 389 8.60 -21.25 -20.54
C TYR A 389 9.61 -22.25 -21.09
N GLN A 390 10.91 -21.94 -20.98
CA GLN A 390 11.97 -22.81 -21.49
C GLN A 390 11.96 -24.20 -20.82
N ALA A 391 11.68 -24.27 -19.52
CA ALA A 391 11.62 -25.52 -18.77
C ALA A 391 10.55 -26.49 -19.32
N ARG A 392 9.44 -25.97 -19.87
CA ARG A 392 8.42 -26.79 -20.54
C ARG A 392 8.94 -27.39 -21.84
N GLU A 393 9.77 -26.66 -22.61
CA GLU A 393 10.39 -27.19 -23.82
C GLU A 393 11.47 -28.24 -23.49
N ASP A 394 12.26 -28.04 -22.44
CA ASP A 394 13.30 -28.99 -22.06
C ASP A 394 12.70 -30.28 -21.44
N SER A 395 11.54 -30.22 -20.78
CA SER A 395 10.72 -31.40 -20.46
C SER A 395 10.23 -32.15 -21.71
N ALA A 396 10.01 -31.41 -22.81
CA ALA A 396 9.71 -31.97 -24.13
C ALA A 396 10.95 -32.52 -24.88
N ARG A 397 12.15 -32.58 -24.26
CA ARG A 397 13.26 -33.49 -24.67
C ARG A 397 12.94 -34.94 -24.31
N TYR A 398 11.87 -35.35 -24.93
CA TYR A 398 11.09 -36.54 -24.82
C TYR A 398 11.47 -37.60 -25.86
N ASN A 399 12.68 -37.54 -26.41
CA ASN A 399 13.06 -38.50 -27.46
C ASN A 399 13.34 -39.92 -26.92
N GLU A 400 13.19 -40.15 -25.61
CA GLU A 400 13.54 -41.43 -24.97
C GLU A 400 12.37 -42.24 -24.37
N ASP A 401 11.21 -41.66 -23.98
CA ASP A 401 10.08 -42.45 -23.46
C ASP A 401 8.66 -41.84 -23.68
N PRO A 402 7.93 -42.26 -24.73
CA PRO A 402 6.51 -42.00 -25.04
C PRO A 402 5.44 -42.20 -23.94
N ALA A 403 5.82 -42.53 -22.70
CA ALA A 403 4.93 -42.52 -21.54
C ALA A 403 5.09 -41.31 -20.59
N LEU A 404 6.14 -40.47 -20.73
CA LEU A 404 6.40 -39.30 -19.86
C LEU A 404 5.94 -37.92 -20.42
N SER A 405 5.27 -37.84 -21.58
CA SER A 405 4.80 -36.60 -22.24
C SER A 405 3.44 -36.31 -21.65
N LEU A 406 3.42 -36.13 -20.34
CA LEU A 406 2.22 -36.30 -19.55
C LEU A 406 1.45 -34.99 -19.39
N LEU A 407 1.96 -33.88 -19.90
CA LEU A 407 1.31 -32.58 -19.77
C LEU A 407 0.91 -31.99 -21.14
N PRO A 408 -0.37 -31.64 -21.34
CA PRO A 408 -0.87 -31.03 -22.57
C PRO A 408 -0.64 -29.50 -22.61
N PHE A 409 0.31 -28.96 -21.84
CA PHE A 409 0.55 -27.53 -21.75
C PHE A 409 1.44 -27.07 -22.90
N ASP A 410 1.09 -25.93 -23.50
CA ASP A 410 1.95 -25.27 -24.46
C ASP A 410 3.20 -24.71 -23.76
N THR A 411 4.27 -24.52 -24.53
CA THR A 411 5.48 -23.86 -24.06
C THR A 411 5.29 -22.35 -23.90
N THR A 412 4.14 -21.83 -24.29
CA THR A 412 3.78 -20.41 -24.29
C THR A 412 2.39 -20.26 -23.69
N ASP A 413 2.22 -19.30 -22.78
CA ASP A 413 0.91 -18.88 -22.26
C ASP A 413 0.71 -17.38 -22.58
N GLU A 414 -0.54 -16.97 -22.79
CA GLU A 414 -0.90 -15.55 -22.92
C GLU A 414 -0.71 -14.86 -21.57
N TYR A 415 -0.07 -13.69 -21.57
CA TYR A 415 0.01 -12.83 -20.40
C TYR A 415 -1.28 -12.03 -20.29
N VAL A 416 -2.02 -12.23 -19.22
CA VAL A 416 -3.21 -11.45 -18.87
C VAL A 416 -2.89 -10.64 -17.62
N SER A 417 -3.12 -9.33 -17.69
CA SER A 417 -2.89 -8.44 -16.56
C SER A 417 -4.13 -8.36 -15.67
N ALA A 418 -4.00 -8.79 -14.40
CA ALA A 418 -5.03 -8.61 -13.38
C ALA A 418 -5.31 -7.12 -13.04
N GLU A 419 -4.52 -6.19 -13.57
CA GLU A 419 -4.72 -4.75 -13.36
C GLU A 419 -5.78 -4.15 -14.31
N GLU A 420 -6.03 -4.80 -15.45
CA GLU A 420 -6.95 -4.31 -16.47
C GLU A 420 -8.39 -4.27 -15.99
N ARG A 421 -9.00 -3.08 -16.10
CA ARG A 421 -10.36 -2.85 -15.64
C ARG A 421 -10.95 -1.54 -16.14
N GLU A 422 -12.26 -1.55 -16.31
CA GLU A 422 -13.10 -0.36 -16.43
C GLU A 422 -13.81 -0.11 -15.10
N VAL A 423 -13.87 1.14 -14.67
CA VAL A 423 -14.52 1.52 -13.41
C VAL A 423 -15.42 2.73 -13.59
N THR A 424 -16.70 2.54 -13.28
CA THR A 424 -17.72 3.58 -13.30
C THR A 424 -18.16 3.94 -11.89
N GLU A 425 -18.12 5.23 -11.55
CA GLU A 425 -18.58 5.73 -10.25
C GLU A 425 -19.63 6.83 -10.44
N ILE A 426 -20.74 6.76 -9.69
CA ILE A 426 -21.76 7.80 -9.66
C ILE A 426 -22.15 8.11 -8.21
N GLY A 427 -22.15 9.40 -7.85
CA GLY A 427 -22.47 9.82 -6.48
C GLY A 427 -23.42 11.01 -6.42
N THR A 428 -24.42 10.92 -5.54
CA THR A 428 -25.37 12.00 -5.24
C THR A 428 -25.40 12.30 -3.75
N ASP A 429 -25.26 13.56 -3.37
CA ASP A 429 -25.35 14.04 -1.99
C ASP A 429 -26.35 15.19 -1.87
N VAL A 430 -27.30 15.06 -0.96
CA VAL A 430 -28.26 16.10 -0.62
C VAL A 430 -28.08 16.49 0.85
N VAL A 431 -27.84 17.78 1.12
CA VAL A 431 -27.81 18.33 2.48
C VAL A 431 -29.01 19.22 2.70
N ILE A 432 -29.80 18.89 3.72
CA ILE A 432 -31.04 19.55 4.11
C ILE A 432 -30.89 20.13 5.52
N ARG A 433 -31.04 21.44 5.65
CA ARG A 433 -31.10 22.12 6.94
C ARG A 433 -32.52 22.03 7.52
N LEU A 434 -32.73 21.08 8.41
CA LEU A 434 -34.02 20.84 9.08
C LEU A 434 -34.39 21.97 10.06
N ALA A 435 -33.40 22.51 10.78
CA ALA A 435 -33.60 23.60 11.75
C ALA A 435 -32.33 24.45 11.91
N LYS A 436 -32.37 25.45 12.82
CA LYS A 436 -31.15 26.19 13.19
C LYS A 436 -30.15 25.21 13.81
N ALA A 437 -28.97 25.11 13.20
CA ALA A 437 -27.90 24.20 13.63
C ALA A 437 -28.27 22.70 13.62
N THR A 438 -29.26 22.28 12.82
CA THR A 438 -29.54 20.86 12.54
C THR A 438 -29.58 20.62 11.03
N THR A 439 -28.79 19.66 10.56
CA THR A 439 -28.62 19.29 9.14
C THR A 439 -28.70 17.79 8.96
N LEU A 440 -29.49 17.34 8.00
CA LEU A 440 -29.53 15.99 7.48
C LEU A 440 -28.74 15.94 6.17
N ARG A 441 -27.89 14.95 5.98
CA ARG A 441 -27.24 14.61 4.71
C ARG A 441 -27.71 13.23 4.30
N LEU A 442 -28.14 13.10 3.05
CA LEU A 442 -28.47 11.84 2.40
C LEU A 442 -27.52 11.68 1.22
N GLY A 443 -26.97 10.49 1.05
CA GLY A 443 -26.04 10.15 -0.01
C GLY A 443 -26.42 8.83 -0.66
N TYR A 444 -26.20 8.73 -1.96
CA TYR A 444 -26.24 7.49 -2.73
C TYR A 444 -24.99 7.44 -3.61
N GLU A 445 -24.32 6.30 -3.64
CA GLU A 445 -23.14 6.06 -4.46
C GLU A 445 -23.30 4.70 -5.15
N TYR A 446 -22.91 4.67 -6.42
CA TYR A 446 -22.82 3.48 -7.26
C TYR A 446 -21.38 3.37 -7.73
N GLU A 447 -20.83 2.18 -7.71
CA GLU A 447 -19.51 1.82 -8.21
C GLU A 447 -19.63 0.48 -8.93
N GLU A 448 -19.03 0.39 -10.10
CA GLU A 448 -19.01 -0.79 -10.97
C GLU A 448 -17.56 -0.97 -11.41
N VAL A 449 -17.02 -2.16 -11.22
CA VAL A 449 -15.64 -2.53 -11.56
C VAL A 449 -15.71 -3.75 -12.46
N GLU A 450 -15.53 -3.54 -13.75
CA GLU A 450 -15.47 -4.60 -14.77
C GLU A 450 -13.99 -4.94 -15.01
N ARG A 451 -13.57 -6.18 -14.73
CA ARG A 451 -12.19 -6.64 -14.97
C ARG A 451 -12.12 -7.45 -16.25
N VAL A 452 -10.99 -7.35 -16.96
CA VAL A 452 -10.81 -8.08 -18.22
C VAL A 452 -10.55 -9.56 -17.98
N GLU A 453 -9.81 -9.91 -16.93
CA GLU A 453 -9.58 -11.31 -16.53
C GLU A 453 -10.92 -11.94 -16.09
N GLU A 454 -11.38 -12.93 -16.88
CA GLU A 454 -12.72 -13.54 -16.75
C GLU A 454 -12.95 -14.11 -15.34
N GLU A 455 -11.90 -14.69 -14.74
CA GLU A 455 -11.93 -15.25 -13.39
C GLU A 455 -12.13 -14.22 -12.27
N LEU A 456 -11.88 -12.93 -12.54
CA LEU A 456 -12.03 -11.85 -11.56
C LEU A 456 -13.37 -11.11 -11.68
N GLY A 457 -14.06 -11.27 -12.81
CA GLY A 457 -15.42 -10.83 -13.03
C GLY A 457 -15.71 -9.33 -12.82
N GLU A 458 -17.00 -9.04 -12.66
CA GLU A 458 -17.55 -7.71 -12.43
C GLU A 458 -17.92 -7.57 -10.94
N THR A 459 -17.76 -6.37 -10.36
CA THR A 459 -18.23 -6.08 -9.00
C THR A 459 -19.10 -4.83 -9.02
N GLU A 460 -20.34 -4.95 -8.57
CA GLU A 460 -21.27 -3.82 -8.44
C GLU A 460 -21.46 -3.45 -6.96
N THR A 461 -21.45 -2.17 -6.62
CA THR A 461 -21.63 -1.69 -5.24
C THR A 461 -22.63 -0.54 -5.15
N HIS A 462 -23.71 -0.75 -4.40
CA HIS A 462 -24.69 0.27 -4.04
C HIS A 462 -24.54 0.73 -2.60
N SER A 463 -24.16 2.00 -2.41
CA SER A 463 -23.91 2.58 -1.09
C SER A 463 -24.92 3.66 -0.70
N PHE A 464 -25.71 3.42 0.35
CA PHE A 464 -26.71 4.34 0.89
C PHE A 464 -26.24 4.97 2.20
N LYS A 465 -26.18 6.31 2.24
CA LYS A 465 -25.60 7.06 3.36
C LYS A 465 -26.61 8.04 3.96
N ALA A 466 -26.75 8.05 5.28
CA ALA A 466 -27.55 9.03 6.01
C ALA A 466 -26.78 9.59 7.19
N ALA A 467 -26.77 10.92 7.37
CA ALA A 467 -26.11 11.56 8.51
C ALA A 467 -26.92 12.73 9.07
N LEU A 468 -27.20 12.70 10.37
CA LEU A 468 -27.83 13.80 11.09
C LEU A 468 -26.80 14.47 11.99
N LYS A 469 -26.56 15.76 11.78
CA LYS A 469 -25.75 16.60 12.67
C LYS A 469 -26.65 17.63 13.34
N THR A 470 -26.57 17.76 14.65
CA THR A 470 -27.35 18.71 15.42
C THR A 470 -26.52 19.37 16.51
N ARG A 471 -26.76 20.66 16.74
CA ARG A 471 -26.37 21.37 17.96
C ARG A 471 -27.65 21.61 18.75
N ILE A 472 -27.88 20.75 19.74
CA ILE A 472 -29.07 20.76 20.60
C ILE A 472 -29.12 22.07 21.40
N ASN A 473 -27.97 22.50 21.94
CA ASN A 473 -27.79 23.80 22.59
C ASN A 473 -26.32 24.26 22.47
N ASN A 474 -25.94 25.36 23.12
CA ASN A 474 -24.56 25.88 23.07
C ASN A 474 -23.51 24.98 23.75
N GLN A 475 -23.94 24.00 24.56
CA GLN A 475 -23.09 23.09 25.31
C GLN A 475 -23.13 21.65 24.76
N LEU A 476 -24.07 21.29 23.90
CA LEU A 476 -24.27 19.92 23.43
C LEU A 476 -24.49 19.89 21.92
N SER A 477 -23.64 19.15 21.25
CA SER A 477 -23.77 18.84 19.82
C SER A 477 -23.48 17.38 19.55
N GLY A 478 -24.16 16.82 18.55
CA GLY A 478 -23.97 15.44 18.15
C GLY A 478 -24.06 15.25 16.65
N ARG A 479 -23.52 14.13 16.19
CA ARG A 479 -23.64 13.61 14.85
C ARG A 479 -23.87 12.10 14.96
N ILE A 480 -24.87 11.62 14.24
CA ILE A 480 -25.06 10.20 13.96
C ILE A 480 -25.04 10.01 12.45
N SER A 481 -24.38 8.97 11.96
CA SER A 481 -24.43 8.56 10.57
C SER A 481 -24.53 7.06 10.44
N TYR A 482 -25.17 6.64 9.36
CA TYR A 482 -25.38 5.26 8.98
C TYR A 482 -25.04 5.10 7.49
N THR A 483 -24.33 4.02 7.16
CA THR A 483 -24.04 3.58 5.79
C THR A 483 -24.51 2.14 5.66
N TYR A 484 -25.22 1.86 4.57
CA TYR A 484 -25.52 0.52 4.08
C TYR A 484 -24.84 0.34 2.72
N GLN A 485 -24.19 -0.80 2.51
CA GLN A 485 -23.63 -1.19 1.21
C GLN A 485 -24.20 -2.56 0.84
N ASP A 486 -24.63 -2.66 -0.41
CA ASP A 486 -25.07 -3.87 -1.12
C ASP A 486 -24.01 -4.07 -2.20
N ILE A 487 -23.33 -5.21 -2.19
CA ILE A 487 -22.18 -5.50 -3.05
C ILE A 487 -22.47 -6.84 -3.72
N ASP A 488 -22.63 -6.81 -5.03
CA ASP A 488 -22.77 -8.00 -5.84
C ASP A 488 -21.38 -8.41 -6.35
N ASP A 489 -21.07 -9.71 -6.30
CA ASP A 489 -19.82 -10.33 -6.74
C ASP A 489 -18.55 -9.64 -6.17
N PRO A 490 -18.36 -9.66 -4.83
CA PRO A 490 -17.30 -8.93 -4.14
C PRO A 490 -15.93 -9.59 -4.35
N PHE A 491 -15.34 -9.43 -5.54
CA PHE A 491 -14.04 -9.99 -5.92
C PHE A 491 -13.93 -11.48 -5.58
N GLY A 492 -14.91 -12.26 -6.03
CA GLY A 492 -15.01 -13.70 -5.82
C GLY A 492 -14.51 -14.47 -7.03
N GLY A 493 -13.58 -15.40 -6.81
CA GLY A 493 -13.36 -16.46 -7.80
C GLY A 493 -14.47 -17.50 -7.64
N ASP A 494 -15.34 -17.62 -8.64
CA ASP A 494 -16.44 -18.60 -8.67
C ASP A 494 -15.88 -20.02 -8.54
N ASP A 495 -16.41 -20.82 -7.62
CA ASP A 495 -15.99 -22.20 -7.37
C ASP A 495 -14.45 -22.34 -7.21
N ALA A 496 -13.77 -21.30 -6.70
CA ALA A 496 -12.30 -21.30 -6.62
C ALA A 496 -11.76 -21.89 -5.31
N THR A 497 -12.60 -22.13 -4.30
CA THR A 497 -12.23 -22.79 -3.04
C THR A 497 -13.22 -23.87 -2.59
N GLY A 498 -13.01 -24.41 -1.39
CA GLY A 498 -13.78 -25.51 -0.86
C GLY A 498 -13.15 -26.87 -1.15
N ILE A 499 -13.50 -27.84 -0.30
CA ILE A 499 -13.29 -29.26 -0.58
C ILE A 499 -14.58 -29.82 -1.16
N ALA A 500 -14.54 -31.07 -1.61
CA ALA A 500 -15.73 -31.83 -1.94
C ALA A 500 -16.73 -31.75 -0.76
N GLN A 501 -17.79 -30.96 -0.86
CA GLN A 501 -18.81 -30.81 0.18
C GLN A 501 -20.13 -31.29 -0.42
N GLY A 502 -20.70 -32.36 0.13
CA GLY A 502 -21.90 -32.99 -0.43
C GLY A 502 -21.67 -33.84 -1.69
N ILE A 503 -20.44 -33.92 -2.19
CA ILE A 503 -20.00 -34.81 -3.26
C ILE A 503 -18.91 -35.73 -2.71
N GLY A 504 -19.09 -37.05 -2.79
CA GLY A 504 -18.12 -38.04 -2.27
C GLY A 504 -18.58 -38.81 -1.03
N THR A 505 -17.63 -39.19 -0.19
CA THR A 505 -17.87 -39.95 1.06
C THR A 505 -17.82 -39.01 2.26
N GLU A 506 -18.92 -38.95 3.03
CA GLU A 506 -18.95 -38.24 4.32
C GLU A 506 -17.94 -38.88 5.28
N ASP A 507 -17.12 -38.06 5.93
CA ASP A 507 -16.15 -38.51 6.93
C ASP A 507 -16.88 -39.32 8.01
N PRO A 508 -16.54 -40.61 8.19
CA PRO A 508 -17.22 -41.50 9.13
C PRO A 508 -17.10 -41.05 10.59
N LEU A 509 -16.23 -40.08 10.91
CA LEU A 509 -16.12 -39.45 12.24
C LEU A 509 -17.17 -38.37 12.50
N GLY A 510 -18.00 -38.01 11.51
CA GLY A 510 -19.09 -37.05 11.66
C GLY A 510 -18.63 -35.60 11.80
N SER A 511 -17.49 -35.26 11.19
CA SER A 511 -16.94 -33.90 11.14
C SER A 511 -17.76 -32.95 10.26
N GLY A 512 -18.68 -33.49 9.44
CA GLY A 512 -19.41 -32.75 8.41
C GLY A 512 -18.60 -32.53 7.13
N LEU A 513 -17.37 -33.02 7.06
CA LEU A 513 -16.50 -32.95 5.90
C LEU A 513 -16.72 -34.16 4.99
N TRP A 514 -16.53 -33.99 3.67
CA TRP A 514 -16.55 -35.08 2.72
C TRP A 514 -15.19 -35.19 2.03
N TYR A 515 -14.87 -36.38 1.57
CA TYR A 515 -13.65 -36.64 0.80
C TYR A 515 -13.97 -37.44 -0.46
N LEU A 516 -13.15 -37.22 -1.48
CA LEU A 516 -13.15 -37.97 -2.73
C LEU A 516 -11.86 -38.78 -2.79
N ASP A 517 -11.98 -40.05 -3.19
CA ASP A 517 -10.83 -40.94 -3.32
C ASP A 517 -10.23 -40.79 -4.73
N THR A 518 -8.93 -41.02 -4.88
CA THR A 518 -8.25 -41.01 -6.20
C THR A 518 -8.97 -41.89 -7.23
N ALA A 519 -9.60 -42.98 -6.79
CA ALA A 519 -10.34 -43.89 -7.64
C ALA A 519 -11.58 -43.27 -8.30
N ASP A 520 -12.14 -42.21 -7.71
CA ASP A 520 -13.31 -41.50 -8.24
C ASP A 520 -12.98 -40.74 -9.53
N TYR A 521 -11.69 -40.53 -9.82
CA TYR A 521 -11.22 -39.69 -10.91
C TYR A 521 -10.64 -40.45 -12.10
N PHE A 522 -10.49 -41.78 -12.02
CA PHE A 522 -9.88 -42.57 -13.10
C PHE A 522 -10.63 -42.52 -14.44
N SER A 523 -11.89 -42.08 -14.45
CA SER A 523 -12.72 -41.95 -15.67
C SER A 523 -12.83 -40.52 -16.20
N ILE A 524 -12.12 -39.56 -15.63
CA ILE A 524 -12.05 -38.17 -16.12
C ILE A 524 -11.05 -38.09 -17.29
N GLU A 525 -11.31 -37.21 -18.25
CA GLU A 525 -10.44 -36.97 -19.40
C GLU A 525 -9.00 -36.65 -18.96
N ASN A 526 -8.01 -37.23 -19.64
CA ASN A 526 -6.57 -37.20 -19.29
C ASN A 526 -6.14 -37.93 -18.02
N ASN A 527 -7.07 -38.54 -17.27
CA ASN A 527 -6.73 -39.48 -16.20
C ASN A 527 -6.64 -40.92 -16.71
N SER A 528 -5.93 -41.76 -15.97
CA SER A 528 -5.77 -43.20 -16.23
C SER A 528 -6.00 -44.00 -14.94
N ALA A 529 -6.11 -45.32 -15.06
CA ALA A 529 -6.24 -46.21 -13.90
C ALA A 529 -5.03 -46.18 -12.94
N THR A 530 -3.95 -45.50 -13.31
CA THR A 530 -2.71 -45.37 -12.52
C THR A 530 -2.26 -43.92 -12.34
N THR A 531 -2.99 -42.94 -12.88
CA THR A 531 -2.58 -41.53 -12.90
C THR A 531 -3.82 -40.64 -12.83
N VAL A 532 -3.85 -39.72 -11.87
CA VAL A 532 -4.93 -38.75 -11.69
C VAL A 532 -4.30 -37.37 -11.55
N TRP A 533 -4.77 -36.40 -12.32
CA TRP A 533 -4.24 -35.05 -12.29
C TRP A 533 -5.00 -34.15 -11.35
N TYR A 534 -4.29 -33.30 -10.62
CA TYR A 534 -4.90 -32.40 -9.66
C TYR A 534 -5.82 -31.36 -10.33
N TRP A 535 -5.40 -30.82 -11.48
CA TRP A 535 -6.09 -29.73 -12.15
C TRP A 535 -7.44 -30.11 -12.79
N ASN A 536 -7.63 -31.37 -13.21
CA ASN A 536 -8.90 -31.83 -13.80
C ASN A 536 -9.75 -32.66 -12.82
N SER A 537 -9.21 -32.96 -11.63
CA SER A 537 -9.85 -33.86 -10.66
C SER A 537 -10.16 -33.20 -9.33
N VAL A 538 -9.34 -32.25 -8.88
CA VAL A 538 -9.52 -31.60 -7.57
C VAL A 538 -9.99 -30.17 -7.74
N TYR A 539 -9.37 -29.37 -8.62
CA TYR A 539 -9.83 -28.01 -8.89
C TYR A 539 -11.29 -27.92 -9.35
N PRO A 540 -11.80 -28.80 -10.24
CA PRO A 540 -13.20 -28.73 -10.68
C PRO A 540 -14.21 -29.21 -9.63
N ASN A 541 -13.76 -29.70 -8.47
CA ASN A 541 -14.61 -30.12 -7.34
C ASN A 541 -14.62 -29.13 -6.18
N ARG A 542 -14.00 -27.97 -6.38
CA ARG A 542 -14.23 -26.79 -5.56
C ARG A 542 -15.68 -26.34 -5.75
N THR A 543 -16.31 -25.93 -4.67
CA THR A 543 -17.76 -25.67 -4.59
C THR A 543 -18.09 -24.43 -3.78
N MET A 544 -17.06 -23.69 -3.37
CA MET A 544 -17.17 -22.47 -2.60
C MET A 544 -16.42 -21.38 -3.35
N ASP A 545 -16.99 -20.20 -3.37
CA ASP A 545 -16.32 -19.05 -3.97
C ASP A 545 -15.12 -18.64 -3.12
N ALA A 546 -14.18 -17.92 -3.72
CA ALA A 546 -12.98 -17.45 -3.05
C ALA A 546 -13.03 -15.94 -2.89
N THR A 547 -13.55 -15.46 -1.77
CA THR A 547 -13.46 -14.04 -1.41
C THR A 547 -13.23 -13.84 0.09
N ASN A 548 -12.58 -12.73 0.43
CA ASN A 548 -12.45 -12.23 1.80
C ASN A 548 -13.17 -10.88 1.97
N GLN A 549 -13.99 -10.50 1.01
CA GLN A 549 -14.73 -9.25 0.97
C GLN A 549 -16.22 -9.50 1.32
N PRO A 550 -16.88 -8.53 1.97
CA PRO A 550 -18.30 -8.62 2.28
C PRO A 550 -19.18 -8.40 1.03
N ASP A 551 -20.35 -9.04 1.00
CA ASP A 551 -21.47 -8.69 0.11
C ASP A 551 -22.35 -7.58 0.72
N THR A 552 -22.37 -7.48 2.05
CA THR A 552 -23.27 -6.58 2.77
C THR A 552 -22.52 -5.88 3.90
N VAL A 553 -22.67 -4.56 3.98
CA VAL A 553 -22.01 -3.75 5.02
C VAL A 553 -23.00 -2.81 5.71
N HIS A 554 -23.05 -2.92 7.04
CA HIS A 554 -23.78 -2.01 7.91
C HIS A 554 -22.80 -1.23 8.80
N GLU A 555 -22.74 0.10 8.65
CA GLU A 555 -21.87 0.94 9.49
C GLU A 555 -22.64 2.06 10.18
N THR A 556 -22.61 2.09 11.51
CA THR A 556 -23.13 3.20 12.32
C THR A 556 -21.99 3.94 13.02
N LYS A 557 -21.97 5.27 12.89
CA LYS A 557 -21.03 6.16 13.59
C LYS A 557 -21.79 7.20 14.41
N LEU A 558 -21.43 7.32 15.69
CA LEU A 558 -21.94 8.32 16.61
C LEU A 558 -20.78 9.17 17.15
N SER A 559 -21.00 10.48 17.26
CA SER A 559 -20.10 11.39 17.95
C SER A 559 -20.89 12.49 18.64
N THR A 560 -20.71 12.65 19.95
CA THR A 560 -21.42 13.64 20.77
C THR A 560 -20.43 14.38 21.65
N THR A 561 -20.43 15.71 21.54
CA THR A 561 -19.59 16.60 22.35
C THR A 561 -20.45 17.40 23.33
N TRP A 562 -20.08 17.32 24.60
CA TRP A 562 -20.61 18.12 25.70
C TRP A 562 -19.54 19.08 26.23
N ALA A 563 -19.76 20.38 26.06
CA ALA A 563 -18.91 21.47 26.51
C ALA A 563 -19.68 22.37 27.50
N PRO A 564 -19.78 21.99 28.78
CA PRO A 564 -20.56 22.73 29.77
C PRO A 564 -19.98 24.13 30.08
N SER A 565 -18.68 24.33 29.89
CA SER A 565 -18.01 25.63 30.00
C SER A 565 -16.96 25.80 28.91
N ALA A 566 -16.45 27.03 28.74
CA ALA A 566 -15.44 27.33 27.72
C ALA A 566 -14.08 26.64 27.96
N ASN A 567 -13.85 26.13 29.17
CA ASN A 567 -12.60 25.52 29.57
C ASN A 567 -12.69 23.99 29.79
N MET A 568 -13.81 23.36 29.39
CA MET A 568 -13.90 21.90 29.40
C MET A 568 -14.82 21.37 28.29
N ALA A 569 -14.46 20.22 27.74
CA ALA A 569 -15.29 19.48 26.79
C ALA A 569 -15.06 17.97 26.93
N ALA A 570 -16.13 17.20 26.79
CA ALA A 570 -16.09 15.75 26.70
C ALA A 570 -16.73 15.33 25.37
N THR A 571 -16.05 14.49 24.60
CA THR A 571 -16.56 13.90 23.36
C THR A 571 -16.65 12.40 23.51
N LEU A 572 -17.87 11.86 23.42
CA LEU A 572 -18.13 10.43 23.29
C LEU A 572 -18.25 10.11 21.80
N PHE A 573 -17.60 9.05 21.33
CA PHE A 573 -17.79 8.53 19.99
C PHE A 573 -17.91 7.01 20.01
N ALA A 574 -18.59 6.47 19.00
CA ALA A 574 -18.70 5.03 18.78
C ALA A 574 -18.81 4.75 17.29
N ARG A 575 -18.14 3.71 16.81
CA ARG A 575 -18.33 3.10 15.50
C ARG A 575 -18.74 1.64 15.72
N VAL A 576 -19.76 1.21 15.01
CA VAL A 576 -20.13 -0.20 14.88
C VAL A 576 -20.16 -0.49 13.38
N ARG A 577 -19.37 -1.47 12.93
CA ARG A 577 -19.39 -1.97 11.56
C ARG A 577 -19.66 -3.46 11.59
N TYR A 578 -20.62 -3.90 10.80
CA TYR A 578 -20.96 -5.29 10.59
C TYR A 578 -20.85 -5.54 9.08
N GLU A 579 -20.21 -6.64 8.74
CA GLU A 579 -19.85 -7.08 7.40
C GLU A 579 -20.24 -8.56 7.33
N GLU A 580 -20.92 -8.97 6.27
CA GLU A 580 -21.25 -10.38 6.00
C GLU A 580 -21.01 -10.70 4.52
N ASN A 581 -20.79 -11.98 4.23
CA ASN A 581 -20.84 -12.56 2.90
C ASN A 581 -21.43 -13.97 3.01
N ASP A 582 -22.61 -14.17 2.43
CA ASP A 582 -23.35 -15.42 2.52
C ASP A 582 -22.69 -16.56 1.69
N ASP A 583 -22.00 -16.23 0.60
CA ASP A 583 -21.41 -17.20 -0.33
C ASP A 583 -20.18 -17.91 0.27
N VAL A 584 -19.43 -17.24 1.15
CA VAL A 584 -18.25 -17.79 1.82
C VAL A 584 -18.39 -17.92 3.34
N GLU A 585 -19.61 -17.80 3.87
CA GLU A 585 -19.92 -17.83 5.31
C GLU A 585 -18.97 -16.92 6.14
N TYR A 586 -18.72 -15.71 5.63
CA TYR A 586 -17.86 -14.71 6.27
C TYR A 586 -18.71 -13.73 7.08
N GLU A 587 -18.31 -13.47 8.31
CA GLU A 587 -18.89 -12.43 9.16
C GLU A 587 -17.79 -11.66 9.90
N GLN A 588 -17.89 -10.34 9.92
CA GLN A 588 -16.99 -9.51 10.70
C GLN A 588 -17.73 -8.38 11.40
N THR A 589 -17.51 -8.28 12.72
CA THR A 589 -18.06 -7.21 13.52
C THR A 589 -16.96 -6.40 14.21
N THR A 590 -16.96 -5.10 13.98
CA THR A 590 -16.03 -4.15 14.61
C THR A 590 -16.76 -3.17 15.53
N TYR A 591 -16.30 -3.07 16.78
CA TYR A 591 -16.76 -2.09 17.78
C TYR A 591 -15.62 -1.15 18.19
N VAL A 592 -15.80 0.16 17.95
CA VAL A 592 -14.82 1.19 18.33
C VAL A 592 -15.47 2.30 19.17
N PRO A 593 -15.80 2.05 20.45
CA PRO A 593 -16.21 3.09 21.37
C PRO A 593 -14.99 3.86 21.91
N GLY A 594 -15.17 5.15 22.15
CA GLY A 594 -14.15 5.95 22.78
C GLY A 594 -14.68 7.24 23.39
N ILE A 595 -13.88 7.79 24.29
CA ILE A 595 -14.14 9.06 24.96
C ILE A 595 -12.87 9.90 24.96
N SER A 596 -13.03 11.18 24.68
CA SER A 596 -11.99 12.19 24.82
C SER A 596 -12.47 13.31 25.74
N PHE A 597 -11.62 13.73 26.66
CA PHE A 597 -11.87 14.81 27.59
C PHE A 597 -10.77 15.85 27.47
N TRP A 598 -11.15 17.11 27.32
CA TRP A 598 -10.27 18.27 27.35
C TRP A 598 -10.67 19.16 28.52
N TYR A 599 -9.66 19.62 29.27
CA TYR A 599 -9.83 20.54 30.38
C TYR A 599 -8.68 21.51 30.49
N ALA A 600 -9.01 22.80 30.49
CA ALA A 600 -8.10 23.90 30.73
C ALA A 600 -8.37 24.52 32.11
N PRO A 601 -7.75 24.02 33.20
CA PRO A 601 -7.90 24.63 34.52
C PRO A 601 -7.40 26.08 34.57
N SER A 602 -6.51 26.47 33.65
CA SER A 602 -6.01 27.83 33.48
C SER A 602 -5.55 28.07 32.04
N ASP A 603 -5.31 29.32 31.66
CA ASP A 603 -4.84 29.69 30.30
C ASP A 603 -3.43 29.14 29.96
N LYS A 604 -2.73 28.55 30.93
CA LYS A 604 -1.35 28.03 30.77
C LYS A 604 -1.26 26.52 30.87
N LEU A 605 -2.35 25.83 31.21
CA LEU A 605 -2.36 24.39 31.39
C LEU A 605 -3.56 23.80 30.67
N ASN A 606 -3.28 22.93 29.70
CA ASN A 606 -4.28 22.15 28.99
C ASN A 606 -4.04 20.67 29.28
N LEU A 607 -5.11 19.97 29.66
CA LEU A 607 -5.09 18.54 29.91
C LEU A 607 -6.03 17.88 28.90
N THR A 608 -5.50 16.88 28.18
CA THR A 608 -6.29 16.05 27.28
C THR A 608 -6.13 14.60 27.70
N MET A 609 -7.24 13.89 27.84
CA MET A 609 -7.28 12.45 28.09
C MET A 609 -8.16 11.81 27.03
N SER A 610 -7.70 10.72 26.42
CA SER A 610 -8.50 9.92 25.51
C SER A 610 -8.37 8.45 25.86
N TYR A 611 -9.47 7.73 25.68
CA TYR A 611 -9.51 6.28 25.75
C TYR A 611 -10.34 5.78 24.58
N THR A 612 -9.76 4.85 23.82
CA THR A 612 -10.41 4.19 22.69
C THR A 612 -10.24 2.70 22.89
N PHE A 613 -11.33 1.96 22.71
CA PHE A 613 -11.32 0.51 22.64
C PHE A 613 -11.61 0.10 21.20
N ASN A 614 -10.92 -0.92 20.70
CA ASN A 614 -11.18 -1.51 19.40
C ASN A 614 -11.31 -3.02 19.60
N ASN A 615 -12.45 -3.58 19.21
CA ASN A 615 -12.68 -5.01 19.14
C ASN A 615 -13.14 -5.35 17.73
N GLN A 616 -12.49 -6.32 17.12
CA GLN A 616 -12.87 -6.88 15.83
C GLN A 616 -12.97 -8.38 16.03
N ASP A 617 -14.17 -8.91 15.82
CA ASP A 617 -14.43 -10.34 15.80
C ASP A 617 -14.68 -10.71 14.34
N THR A 618 -13.90 -11.66 13.82
CA THR A 618 -14.00 -12.15 12.45
C THR A 618 -14.23 -13.66 12.50
N GLU A 619 -15.28 -14.11 11.84
CA GLU A 619 -15.54 -15.51 11.53
C GLU A 619 -15.42 -15.68 10.02
N ASN A 620 -14.60 -16.62 9.58
CA ASN A 620 -14.44 -16.96 8.18
C ASN A 620 -14.23 -18.47 8.11
N ARG A 621 -14.96 -19.13 7.21
CA ARG A 621 -14.83 -20.56 6.94
C ARG A 621 -14.05 -20.77 5.65
N ALA A 622 -12.73 -20.76 5.77
CA ALA A 622 -11.87 -21.22 4.68
C ALA A 622 -11.68 -22.74 4.77
N CYS A 623 -12.15 -23.49 3.77
CA CYS A 623 -11.76 -24.89 3.55
C CYS A 623 -10.56 -24.93 2.62
N VAL A 624 -9.35 -25.03 3.19
CA VAL A 624 -8.13 -25.28 2.42
C VAL A 624 -7.99 -26.78 2.21
N GLY A 625 -7.97 -27.23 0.95
CA GLY A 625 -7.67 -28.63 0.65
C GLY A 625 -6.28 -29.00 1.19
N TRP A 626 -6.23 -29.88 2.18
CA TRP A 626 -4.97 -30.47 2.63
C TRP A 626 -4.51 -31.51 1.62
N TYR A 627 -3.39 -31.22 0.96
CA TYR A 627 -2.72 -32.17 0.08
C TYR A 627 -2.09 -33.28 0.91
N HIS A 628 -2.69 -34.46 0.85
CA HIS A 628 -2.02 -35.71 1.17
C HIS A 628 -1.61 -36.32 -0.17
N GLY A 629 -0.37 -36.07 -0.58
CA GLY A 629 0.21 -36.65 -1.80
C GLY A 629 0.16 -38.16 -1.87
#